data_AF-A0AB37HQQ6-F1
#
_entry.id   AF-A0AB37HQQ6-F1
#
_cell.length_a   1.000
_cell.length_b   1.000
_cell.length_c   1.000
_cell.angle_alpha   90.00
_cell.angle_beta   90.00
_cell.angle_gamma   90.00
#
_symmetry.space_group_name_H-M   'P 1'
#
loop_
_entity.id
_entity.type
_entity.pdbx_description
1 polymer ?
#
loop_
_entity_poly.entity_id
_entity_poly.type
_entity_poly.pdbx_seq_one_letter_code
_entity_poly.pdbx_strand_id
1 'polypeptide(L)'
;MRECLFKKVERFSRESECLSRKAQAAAAFELKEEGFKLKDILVKVGIPEATYHYHAKQLQKEDLDKGWKKKIIELFQKHNGKYGYRRIYLALRNQGYLINHKKVTNHARTRIKMSKIHT
;
A
#
# COMPACT_ATOMS: atom_id res chain seq x y z
N MET A 1 -2.66 29.44 13.46
CA MET A 1 -2.86 28.02 13.05
C MET A 1 -3.21 27.84 11.57
N ARG A 2 -4.01 28.71 10.92
CA ARG A 2 -4.37 28.60 9.49
C ARG A 2 -3.19 28.77 8.50
N GLU A 3 -2.17 29.55 8.83
CA GLU A 3 -1.02 29.79 7.93
C GLU A 3 -0.02 28.63 7.84
N CYS A 4 0.17 27.86 8.93
CA CYS A 4 1.07 26.70 8.93
C CYS A 4 0.57 25.58 8.00
N LEU A 5 -0.76 25.46 7.88
CA LEU A 5 -1.42 24.47 7.06
C LEU A 5 -1.28 24.77 5.55
N PHE A 6 -1.33 26.05 5.17
CA PHE A 6 -1.18 26.46 3.78
C PHE A 6 0.23 26.17 3.24
N LYS A 7 1.27 26.35 4.08
CA LYS A 7 2.67 25.99 3.74
C LYS A 7 2.87 24.49 3.52
N LYS A 8 2.22 23.63 4.31
CA LYS A 8 2.29 22.16 4.15
C LYS A 8 1.64 21.74 2.83
N VAL A 9 0.49 22.32 2.51
CA VAL A 9 -0.24 22.08 1.27
C VAL A 9 0.52 22.62 0.04
N GLU A 10 1.16 23.80 0.12
CA GLU A 10 1.98 24.33 -0.97
C GLU A 10 3.21 23.48 -1.28
N ARG A 11 3.92 23.01 -0.23
CA ARG A 11 5.03 22.07 -0.37
C ARG A 11 4.58 20.78 -1.05
N PHE A 12 3.40 20.30 -0.67
CA PHE A 12 2.82 19.09 -1.24
C PHE A 12 2.52 19.24 -2.74
N SER A 13 2.00 20.39 -3.18
CA SER A 13 1.73 20.63 -4.61
C SER A 13 2.99 20.52 -5.49
N ARG A 14 4.15 21.04 -5.04
CA ARG A 14 5.43 20.93 -5.77
C ARG A 14 5.95 19.49 -5.87
N GLU A 15 5.68 18.67 -4.85
CA GLU A 15 6.06 17.26 -4.85
C GLU A 15 5.05 16.41 -5.63
N SER A 16 3.77 16.81 -5.68
CA SER A 16 2.65 16.02 -6.21
C SER A 16 2.61 15.87 -7.73
N GLU A 17 3.20 16.80 -8.49
CA GLU A 17 3.22 16.74 -9.96
C GLU A 17 3.96 15.50 -10.49
N CYS A 18 4.87 14.93 -9.69
CA CYS A 18 5.64 13.73 -10.04
C CYS A 18 5.13 12.45 -9.34
N LEU A 19 4.11 12.54 -8.50
CA LEU A 19 3.59 11.42 -7.72
C LEU A 19 2.59 10.57 -8.50
N SER A 20 2.62 9.25 -8.29
CA SER A 20 1.59 8.33 -8.79
C SER A 20 0.20 8.78 -8.31
N ARG A 21 -0.84 8.59 -9.14
CA ARG A 21 -2.25 8.86 -8.78
C ARG A 21 -2.66 8.26 -7.43
N LYS A 22 -2.08 7.11 -7.07
CA LYS A 22 -2.30 6.46 -5.78
C LYS A 22 -1.72 7.27 -4.61
N ALA A 23 -0.52 7.82 -4.77
CA ALA A 23 0.13 8.63 -3.75
C ALA A 23 -0.57 10.00 -3.60
N GLN A 24 -0.97 10.61 -4.72
CA GLN A 24 -1.80 11.82 -4.73
C GLN A 24 -3.13 11.58 -4.00
N ALA A 25 -3.82 10.47 -4.28
CA ALA A 25 -5.05 10.13 -3.58
C ALA A 25 -4.85 9.89 -2.08
N ALA A 26 -3.76 9.22 -1.67
CA ALA A 26 -3.42 9.00 -0.26
C ALA A 26 -3.22 10.33 0.50
N ALA A 27 -2.51 11.28 -0.10
CA ALA A 27 -2.34 12.61 0.48
C ALA A 27 -3.66 13.37 0.60
N ALA A 28 -4.54 13.23 -0.39
CA ALA A 28 -5.88 13.79 -0.31
C ALA A 28 -6.73 13.17 0.82
N PHE A 29 -6.48 11.90 1.21
CA PHE A 29 -7.08 11.31 2.41
C PHE A 29 -6.59 11.99 3.68
N GLU A 30 -5.27 12.15 3.83
CA GLU A 30 -4.67 12.80 5.00
C GLU A 30 -5.20 14.22 5.19
N LEU A 31 -5.25 15.01 4.10
CA LEU A 31 -5.80 16.37 4.14
C LEU A 31 -7.30 16.38 4.47
N LYS A 32 -8.06 15.37 4.04
CA LYS A 32 -9.48 15.28 4.42
C LYS A 32 -9.64 14.99 5.92
N GLU A 33 -8.77 14.14 6.50
CA GLU A 33 -8.77 13.88 7.95
C GLU A 33 -8.36 15.11 8.76
N GLU A 34 -7.47 15.96 8.21
CA GLU A 34 -7.12 17.26 8.80
C GLU A 34 -8.27 18.31 8.74
N GLY A 35 -9.39 17.98 8.07
CA GLY A 35 -10.62 18.79 8.08
C GLY A 35 -10.82 19.74 6.89
N PHE A 36 -10.02 19.61 5.83
CA PHE A 36 -10.17 20.43 4.62
C PHE A 36 -11.37 20.00 3.75
N LYS A 37 -11.93 20.95 3.00
CA LYS A 37 -12.99 20.67 2.03
C LYS A 37 -12.43 19.86 0.86
N LEU A 38 -13.13 18.79 0.49
CA LEU A 38 -12.69 17.88 -0.58
C LEU A 38 -12.45 18.60 -1.92
N LYS A 39 -13.33 19.52 -2.30
CA LYS A 39 -13.21 20.29 -3.56
C LYS A 39 -11.88 21.05 -3.64
N ASP A 40 -11.49 21.70 -2.55
CA ASP A 40 -10.27 22.50 -2.49
C ASP A 40 -9.02 21.60 -2.53
N ILE A 41 -9.07 20.44 -1.86
CA ILE A 41 -8.02 19.42 -1.91
C ILE A 41 -7.82 18.90 -3.34
N LEU A 42 -8.90 18.51 -4.03
CA LEU A 42 -8.83 17.92 -5.37
C LEU A 42 -8.22 18.90 -6.38
N VAL A 43 -8.58 20.18 -6.31
CA VAL A 43 -8.02 21.23 -7.16
C VAL A 43 -6.53 21.41 -6.89
N LYS A 44 -6.11 21.36 -5.61
CA LYS A 44 -4.72 21.60 -5.23
C LYS A 44 -3.79 20.41 -5.50
N VAL A 45 -4.30 19.18 -5.38
CA VAL A 45 -3.56 17.93 -5.65
C VAL A 45 -3.63 17.55 -7.14
N GLY A 46 -4.57 18.12 -7.91
CA GLY A 46 -4.70 17.88 -9.34
C GLY A 46 -5.31 16.51 -9.71
N ILE A 47 -6.17 15.95 -8.85
CA ILE A 47 -6.79 14.64 -9.09
C ILE A 47 -8.31 14.75 -9.32
N PRO A 48 -8.88 13.96 -10.26
CA PRO A 48 -10.32 13.87 -10.43
C PRO A 48 -11.02 13.26 -9.21
N GLU A 49 -12.23 13.73 -8.92
CA GLU A 49 -13.07 13.23 -7.82
C GLU A 49 -13.33 11.72 -7.92
N ALA A 50 -13.55 11.20 -9.13
CA ALA A 50 -13.71 9.75 -9.36
C ALA A 50 -12.47 8.93 -8.94
N THR A 51 -11.27 9.49 -9.17
CA THR A 51 -10.01 8.85 -8.78
C THR A 51 -9.88 8.81 -7.26
N TYR A 52 -10.25 9.90 -6.58
CA TYR A 52 -10.30 9.96 -5.13
C TYR A 52 -11.24 8.90 -4.54
N HIS A 53 -12.50 8.83 -5.01
CA HIS A 53 -13.47 7.86 -4.50
C HIS A 53 -13.06 6.41 -4.77
N TYR A 54 -12.46 6.13 -5.93
CA TYR A 54 -11.90 4.82 -6.24
C TYR A 54 -10.85 4.41 -5.20
N HIS A 55 -9.88 5.29 -4.93
CA HIS A 55 -8.83 5.02 -3.95
C HIS A 55 -9.36 4.98 -2.51
N ALA A 56 -10.38 5.78 -2.16
CA ALA A 56 -11.09 5.72 -0.88
C ALA A 56 -11.59 4.31 -0.58
N LYS A 57 -12.30 3.76 -1.56
CA LYS A 57 -12.93 2.45 -1.44
C LYS A 57 -11.89 1.33 -1.33
N GLN A 58 -10.72 1.50 -1.94
CA GLN A 58 -9.62 0.54 -1.86
C GLN A 58 -8.89 0.61 -0.51
N LEU A 59 -8.77 1.79 0.10
CA LEU A 59 -8.20 1.95 1.45
C LEU A 59 -9.11 1.35 2.53
N GLN A 60 -10.42 1.51 2.35
CA GLN A 60 -11.43 0.92 3.25
C GLN A 60 -11.58 -0.59 3.05
N LYS A 61 -11.19 -1.13 1.88
CA LYS A 61 -11.15 -2.57 1.69
C LYS A 61 -10.05 -3.15 2.56
N GLU A 62 -10.46 -3.85 3.60
CA GLU A 62 -9.57 -4.74 4.32
C GLU A 62 -8.91 -5.70 3.34
N ASP A 63 -7.59 -5.69 3.34
CA ASP A 63 -6.77 -6.53 2.47
C ASP A 63 -7.01 -8.00 2.91
N LEU A 64 -8.01 -8.66 2.31
CA LEU A 64 -8.45 -10.03 2.58
C LEU A 64 -7.28 -11.03 2.52
N ASP A 65 -6.25 -10.67 1.76
CA ASP A 65 -5.03 -11.44 1.60
C ASP A 65 -4.04 -11.29 2.78
N LYS A 66 -4.32 -10.46 3.80
CA LYS A 66 -3.40 -10.21 4.93
C LYS A 66 -3.00 -11.49 5.66
N GLY A 67 -3.91 -12.45 5.82
CA GLY A 67 -3.67 -13.67 6.58
C GLY A 67 -2.51 -14.50 6.04
N TRP A 68 -2.62 -14.94 4.79
CA TRP A 68 -1.56 -15.73 4.16
C TRP A 68 -0.30 -14.91 3.87
N LYS A 69 -0.44 -13.60 3.56
CA LYS A 69 0.72 -12.71 3.37
C LYS A 69 1.59 -12.63 4.64
N LYS A 70 0.98 -12.51 5.83
CA LYS A 70 1.70 -12.57 7.11
C LYS A 70 2.42 -13.91 7.28
N LYS A 71 1.73 -15.01 6.95
CA LYS A 71 2.28 -16.35 7.09
C LYS A 71 3.49 -16.62 6.19
N ILE A 72 3.51 -16.05 4.99
CA ILE A 72 4.70 -16.07 4.12
C ILE A 72 5.90 -15.46 4.82
N ILE A 73 5.73 -14.31 5.47
CA ILE A 73 6.81 -13.60 6.17
C ILE A 73 7.30 -14.43 7.35
N GLU A 74 6.40 -14.96 8.16
CA GLU A 74 6.75 -15.86 9.28
C GLU A 74 7.56 -17.08 8.81
N LEU A 75 7.09 -17.77 7.76
CA LEU A 75 7.78 -18.94 7.21
C LEU A 75 9.16 -18.56 6.65
N PHE A 76 9.27 -17.38 6.03
CA PHE A 76 10.54 -16.91 5.49
C PHE A 76 11.54 -16.61 6.60
N GLN A 77 11.12 -15.93 7.67
CA GLN A 77 11.95 -15.60 8.83
C GLN A 77 12.35 -16.86 9.62
N LYS A 78 11.41 -17.77 9.88
CA LYS A 78 11.65 -19.05 10.57
C LYS A 78 12.75 -19.89 9.92
N HIS A 79 12.93 -19.74 8.61
CA HIS A 79 13.89 -20.51 7.82
C HIS A 79 15.07 -19.64 7.33
N ASN A 80 15.37 -18.53 8.02
CA ASN A 80 16.49 -17.61 7.76
C ASN A 80 16.58 -17.15 6.29
N GLY A 81 15.42 -16.95 5.66
CA GLY A 81 15.32 -16.50 4.27
C GLY A 81 15.77 -17.50 3.20
N LYS A 82 16.12 -18.74 3.56
CA LYS A 82 16.48 -19.82 2.61
C LYS A 82 15.27 -20.58 2.09
N TYR A 83 14.07 -20.27 2.59
CA TYR A 83 12.84 -20.96 2.21
C TYR A 83 12.34 -20.46 0.85
N GLY A 84 12.46 -21.31 -0.16
CA GLY A 84 12.00 -21.00 -1.51
C GLY A 84 10.47 -20.91 -1.61
N TYR A 85 9.97 -20.12 -2.58
CA TYR A 85 8.55 -19.88 -2.80
C TYR A 85 7.71 -21.14 -3.03
N ARG A 86 8.29 -22.17 -3.66
CA ARG A 86 7.61 -23.47 -3.85
C ARG A 86 7.30 -24.15 -2.51
N ARG A 87 8.23 -24.07 -1.55
CA ARG A 87 8.05 -24.62 -0.19
C ARG A 87 7.05 -23.79 0.62
N ILE A 88 7.10 -22.47 0.47
CA ILE A 88 6.12 -21.54 1.07
C ILE A 88 4.69 -21.88 0.61
N TYR A 89 4.48 -22.11 -0.69
CA TYR A 89 3.16 -22.51 -1.22
C TYR A 89 2.65 -23.81 -0.60
N LEU A 90 3.50 -24.84 -0.49
CA LEU A 90 3.12 -26.11 0.13
C LEU A 90 2.77 -25.94 1.61
N ALA A 91 3.54 -25.16 2.36
CA ALA A 91 3.27 -24.88 3.77
C ALA A 91 1.94 -24.14 3.97
N LEU A 92 1.60 -23.20 3.08
CA LEU A 92 0.29 -22.54 3.08
C LEU A 92 -0.85 -23.52 2.76
N ARG A 93 -0.65 -24.40 1.78
CA ARG A 93 -1.65 -25.40 1.41
C ARG A 93 -1.91 -26.39 2.54
N ASN A 94 -0.86 -26.80 3.25
CA ASN A 94 -0.96 -27.68 4.42
C ASN A 94 -1.69 -27.02 5.61
N GLN A 95 -1.74 -25.69 5.65
CA GLN A 95 -2.49 -24.93 6.65
C GLN A 95 -3.93 -24.62 6.21
N GLY A 96 -4.41 -25.20 5.11
CA GLY A 96 -5.78 -25.05 4.61
C GLY A 96 -6.00 -23.84 3.70
N TYR A 97 -4.95 -23.10 3.33
CA TYR A 97 -5.12 -21.96 2.41
C TYR A 97 -5.27 -22.42 0.95
N LEU A 98 -6.44 -22.18 0.36
CA LEU A 98 -6.73 -22.40 -1.06
C LEU A 98 -6.31 -21.19 -1.90
N ILE A 99 -5.00 -21.00 -2.07
CA ILE A 99 -4.43 -19.87 -2.82
C ILE A 99 -3.81 -20.36 -4.13
N ASN A 100 -3.86 -19.55 -5.18
CA ASN A 100 -3.13 -19.84 -6.41
C ASN A 100 -1.62 -19.66 -6.21
N HIS A 101 -0.81 -20.65 -6.59
CA HIS A 101 0.66 -20.60 -6.52
C HIS A 101 1.27 -19.37 -7.22
N LYS A 102 0.62 -18.82 -8.28
CA LYS A 102 1.08 -17.60 -8.96
C LYS A 102 1.04 -16.38 -8.03
N LYS A 103 -0.02 -16.26 -7.21
CA LYS A 103 -0.14 -15.16 -6.22
C LYS A 103 0.96 -15.24 -5.17
N VAL A 104 1.20 -16.44 -4.63
CA VAL A 104 2.28 -16.70 -3.67
C VAL A 104 3.65 -16.37 -4.28
N THR A 105 3.89 -16.81 -5.52
CA THR A 105 5.16 -16.59 -6.22
C THR A 105 5.41 -15.10 -6.49
N ASN A 106 4.41 -14.37 -6.98
CA ASN A 106 4.53 -12.93 -7.23
C ASN A 106 4.77 -12.15 -5.92
N HIS A 107 4.07 -12.51 -4.85
CA HIS A 107 4.21 -11.87 -3.55
C HIS A 107 5.56 -12.15 -2.90
N ALA A 108 5.99 -13.40 -2.91
CA ALA A 108 7.30 -13.80 -2.39
C ALA A 108 8.45 -13.11 -3.17
N ARG A 109 8.36 -13.02 -4.51
CA ARG A 109 9.40 -12.38 -5.33
C ARG A 109 9.57 -10.88 -5.07
N THR A 110 8.47 -10.14 -4.91
CA THR A 110 8.51 -8.69 -4.66
C THR A 110 9.03 -8.38 -3.25
N ARG A 111 8.58 -9.13 -2.23
CA ARG A 111 8.90 -8.85 -0.83
C ARG A 111 10.27 -9.36 -0.37
N ILE A 112 10.76 -10.49 -0.90
CA ILE A 112 12.10 -11.02 -0.58
C ILE A 112 13.23 -10.12 -1.11
N LYS A 113 12.96 -9.37 -2.20
CA LYS A 113 13.89 -8.34 -2.68
C LYS A 113 13.98 -7.14 -1.71
N MET A 114 12.86 -6.74 -1.10
CA MET A 114 12.80 -5.59 -0.17
C MET A 114 13.53 -5.88 1.14
N SER A 115 13.46 -7.12 1.67
CA SER A 115 14.13 -7.52 2.91
C SER A 115 15.66 -7.62 2.79
N LYS A 116 16.22 -7.62 1.57
CA LYS A 116 17.67 -7.62 1.31
C LYS A 116 18.28 -6.23 1.14
N ILE A 117 17.46 -5.18 1.09
CA ILE A 117 17.91 -3.78 0.89
C ILE A 117 18.10 -3.06 2.23
N HIS A 118 17.50 -3.58 3.31
CA HIS A 118 17.60 -3.03 4.68
C HIS A 118 18.53 -3.86 5.59
N THR A 119 19.37 -4.71 5.02
CA THR A 119 20.43 -5.44 5.72
C THR A 119 21.74 -5.13 5.03
#